data_AF-A0A7Y6N106-F1
#
_entry.id   AF-A0A7Y6N106-F1
#
_cell.length_a   1.000
_cell.length_b   1.000
_cell.length_c   1.000
_cell.angle_alpha   90.00
_cell.angle_beta   90.00
_cell.angle_gamma   90.00
#
_symmetry.space_group_name_H-M   'P 1'
#
loop_
_entity.id
_entity.type
_entity.pdbx_description
1 polymer ?
#
loop_
_entity_poly.entity_id
_entity_poly.type
_entity_poly.pdbx_seq_one_letter_code
_entity_poly.pdbx_strand_id
1 'polypeptide(L)'
;MPSLDYRTAFHLAPIGLVLSRERTIEDCNDELASIFGYARDALIGQSFQVLYPSADEFERIGARIPPIMTAQGSYADDRIMKRANGELFWCHVTGRAQQRTDPHAAGVWTFEDLSATRRVAVELTPREREIAAQLVTGKTSKQIGRVLDISPRTVDVYRARLMRKYDTGNATELLQRLLGD
;
A
#
# COMPACT_ATOMS: atom_id res chain seq x y z
N MET A 1 15.90 14.86 31.58
CA MET A 1 15.41 14.26 30.32
C MET A 1 16.63 13.95 29.47
N PRO A 2 16.69 12.78 28.79
CA PRO A 2 17.77 12.51 27.85
C PRO A 2 17.77 13.54 26.72
N SER A 3 18.95 13.90 26.21
CA SER A 3 19.10 14.83 25.08
C SER A 3 18.60 14.20 23.79
N LEU A 4 17.89 14.98 22.97
CA LEU A 4 17.51 14.56 21.62
C LEU A 4 18.77 14.39 20.76
N ASP A 5 18.88 13.27 20.07
CA ASP A 5 19.96 12.94 19.14
C ASP A 5 19.41 12.39 17.81
N TYR A 6 20.31 12.02 16.89
CA TYR A 6 19.92 11.48 15.58
C TYR A 6 19.13 10.16 15.69
N ARG A 7 19.43 9.33 16.69
CA ARG A 7 18.72 8.07 16.93
C ARG A 7 17.29 8.35 17.39
N THR A 8 17.13 9.32 18.28
CA THR A 8 15.82 9.79 18.73
C THR A 8 15.03 10.40 17.58
N ALA A 9 15.67 11.20 16.72
CA ALA A 9 15.03 11.75 15.52
C ALA A 9 14.55 10.65 14.56
N PHE A 10 15.33 9.58 14.36
CA PHE A 10 14.95 8.44 13.52
C PHE A 10 13.71 7.71 14.06
N HIS A 11 13.69 7.40 15.36
CA HIS A 11 12.57 6.67 15.98
C HIS A 11 11.31 7.51 16.21
N LEU A 12 11.44 8.83 16.43
CA LEU A 12 10.30 9.73 16.66
C LEU A 12 9.77 10.42 15.40
N ALA A 13 10.40 10.19 14.24
CA ALA A 13 9.94 10.80 12.99
C ALA A 13 8.51 10.33 12.66
N PRO A 14 7.57 11.25 12.35
CA PRO A 14 6.18 10.92 12.00
C PRO A 14 6.03 10.45 10.54
N ILE A 15 7.08 9.86 9.99
CA ILE A 15 7.15 9.30 8.64
C ILE A 15 7.95 8.00 8.71
N GLY A 16 7.67 7.05 7.82
CA GLY A 16 8.45 5.83 7.73
C GLY A 16 9.85 6.15 7.25
N LEU A 17 10.88 5.83 8.03
CA LEU A 17 12.28 6.01 7.67
C LEU A 17 12.95 4.65 7.46
N VAL A 18 13.77 4.56 6.42
CA VAL A 18 14.59 3.37 6.12
C VAL A 18 16.03 3.78 5.86
N LEU A 19 16.96 3.06 6.49
CA LEU A 19 18.34 2.95 6.04
C LEU A 19 18.43 1.73 5.12
N SER A 20 18.85 1.95 3.87
CA SER A 20 18.91 0.88 2.88
C SER A 20 20.34 0.62 2.40
N ARG A 21 20.62 -0.63 2.04
CA ARG A 21 21.80 -1.06 1.30
C ARG A 21 21.42 -2.05 0.21
N GLU A 22 21.84 -1.82 -1.03
CA GLU A 22 21.52 -2.67 -2.19
C GLU A 22 20.02 -3.00 -2.29
N ARG A 23 19.16 -1.99 -2.09
CA ARG A 23 17.68 -2.13 -2.03
C ARG A 23 17.16 -3.08 -0.93
N THR A 24 17.97 -3.38 0.08
CA THR A 24 17.61 -4.15 1.28
C THR A 24 17.44 -3.20 2.46
N ILE A 25 16.46 -3.48 3.33
CA ILE A 25 16.20 -2.72 4.56
C ILE A 25 17.28 -3.10 5.57
N GLU A 26 18.26 -2.23 5.79
CA GLU A 26 19.30 -2.41 6.82
C GLU A 26 18.74 -2.00 8.20
N ASP A 27 17.99 -0.91 8.25
CA ASP A 27 17.27 -0.45 9.42
C ASP A 27 15.98 0.31 9.03
N CYS A 28 14.99 0.34 9.90
CA CYS A 28 13.79 1.15 9.78
C CYS A 28 13.27 1.63 11.14
N ASN A 29 12.44 2.68 11.15
CA ASN A 29 11.74 3.11 12.37
C ASN A 29 10.39 2.40 12.55
N ASP A 30 9.79 2.55 13.73
CA ASP A 30 8.50 1.92 14.07
C ASP A 30 7.35 2.46 13.21
N GLU A 31 7.46 3.71 12.74
CA GLU A 31 6.47 4.31 11.85
C GLU A 31 6.40 3.59 10.50
N LEU A 32 7.54 3.21 9.91
CA LEU A 32 7.53 2.37 8.70
C LEU A 32 6.81 1.04 8.95
N ALA A 33 7.15 0.37 10.05
CA ALA A 33 6.57 -0.92 10.40
C ALA A 33 5.04 -0.80 10.57
N SER A 34 4.58 0.27 11.23
CA SER A 34 3.18 0.64 11.39
C SER A 34 2.49 0.86 10.04
N ILE A 35 3.03 1.73 9.18
CA ILE A 35 2.50 2.00 7.84
C ILE A 35 2.37 0.69 7.06
N PHE A 36 3.41 -0.15 6.99
CA PHE A 36 3.35 -1.34 6.16
C PHE A 36 2.67 -2.55 6.83
N GLY A 37 2.28 -2.45 8.10
CA GLY A 37 1.64 -3.53 8.85
C GLY A 37 2.55 -4.72 9.15
N TYR A 38 3.86 -4.50 9.25
CA TYR A 38 4.84 -5.52 9.62
C TYR A 38 5.32 -5.33 11.06
N ALA A 39 5.83 -6.41 11.68
CA ALA A 39 6.74 -6.25 12.80
C ALA A 39 8.09 -5.72 12.29
N ARG A 40 8.73 -4.80 13.01
CA ARG A 40 9.97 -4.14 12.57
C ARG A 40 11.09 -5.15 12.28
N ASP A 41 11.25 -6.14 13.16
CA ASP A 41 12.22 -7.23 13.02
C ASP A 41 11.98 -8.11 11.78
N ALA A 42 10.73 -8.25 11.33
CA ALA A 42 10.39 -8.93 10.09
C ALA A 42 10.79 -8.16 8.82
N LEU A 43 11.05 -6.84 8.92
CA LEU A 43 11.50 -6.00 7.81
C LEU A 43 13.02 -5.96 7.67
N ILE A 44 13.76 -6.07 8.78
CA ILE A 44 15.23 -5.99 8.75
C ILE A 44 15.79 -7.14 7.92
N GLY A 45 16.68 -6.80 6.97
CA GLY A 45 17.28 -7.74 6.03
C GLY A 45 16.39 -8.14 4.85
N GLN A 46 15.15 -7.65 4.78
CA GLN A 46 14.29 -7.89 3.62
C GLN A 46 14.59 -6.94 2.47
N SER A 47 14.45 -7.44 1.24
CA SER A 47 14.42 -6.60 0.05
C SER A 47 13.22 -5.66 0.10
N PHE A 48 13.38 -4.43 -0.41
CA PHE A 48 12.31 -3.46 -0.61
C PHE A 48 11.12 -4.06 -1.37
N GLN A 49 11.35 -5.07 -2.22
CA GLN A 49 10.32 -5.76 -3.00
C GLN A 49 9.10 -6.22 -2.18
N VAL A 50 9.27 -6.56 -0.89
CA VAL A 50 8.14 -6.98 -0.03
C VAL A 50 7.09 -5.88 0.15
N LEU A 51 7.50 -4.62 0.01
CA LEU A 51 6.65 -3.43 0.12
C LEU A 51 5.93 -3.09 -1.21
N TYR A 52 6.26 -3.78 -2.30
CA TYR A 52 5.71 -3.50 -3.64
C TYR A 52 4.52 -4.42 -3.96
N PRO A 53 3.59 -3.96 -4.81
CA PRO A 53 2.47 -4.78 -5.30
C PRO A 53 2.95 -6.05 -6.02
N SER A 54 4.03 -5.95 -6.81
CA SER A 54 4.62 -7.08 -7.55
C SER A 54 6.13 -6.90 -7.75
N ALA A 55 6.80 -7.99 -8.15
CA ALA A 55 8.21 -7.96 -8.52
C ALA A 55 8.46 -7.08 -9.76
N ASP A 56 7.56 -7.11 -10.74
CA ASP A 56 7.67 -6.30 -11.96
C ASP A 56 7.63 -4.81 -11.65
N GLU A 57 6.75 -4.39 -10.74
CA GLU A 57 6.66 -3.00 -10.29
C GLU A 57 7.94 -2.56 -9.57
N PHE A 58 8.49 -3.43 -8.71
CA PHE A 58 9.75 -3.19 -8.02
C PHE A 58 10.90 -2.97 -9.01
N GLU A 59 11.03 -3.81 -10.04
CA GLU A 59 12.10 -3.67 -11.03
C GLU A 59 11.89 -2.46 -11.95
N ARG A 60 10.65 -2.22 -12.40
CA ARG A 60 10.31 -1.07 -13.25
C ARG A 60 10.63 0.24 -12.57
N ILE A 61 10.31 0.39 -11.28
CA ILE A 61 10.65 1.61 -10.54
C ILE A 61 12.14 1.63 -10.16
N GLY A 62 12.72 0.48 -9.81
CA GLY A 62 14.14 0.34 -9.55
C GLY A 62 15.02 0.84 -10.71
N ALA A 63 14.60 0.60 -11.96
CA ALA A 63 15.28 1.10 -13.15
C ALA A 63 15.12 2.63 -13.37
N ARG A 64 14.03 3.24 -12.87
CA ARG A 64 13.75 4.68 -13.03
C ARG A 64 14.47 5.56 -12.03
N ILE A 65 14.75 5.05 -10.83
CA ILE A 65 15.36 5.83 -9.74
C ILE A 65 16.77 6.34 -10.09
N PRO A 66 17.72 5.50 -10.58
CA PRO A 66 19.10 5.93 -10.78
C PRO A 66 19.27 7.18 -11.65
N PRO A 67 18.71 7.26 -12.88
CA PRO A 67 18.92 8.44 -13.72
C PRO A 67 18.39 9.73 -13.08
N ILE A 68 17.27 9.66 -12.34
CA ILE A 68 16.68 10.82 -11.65
C ILE A 68 17.58 11.26 -10.48
N MET A 69 17.96 10.30 -9.63
CA MET A 69 18.72 10.61 -8.42
C MET A 69 20.15 11.05 -8.73
N THR A 70 20.78 10.50 -9.77
CA THR A 70 22.09 10.96 -10.26
C THR A 70 22.03 12.42 -10.70
N ALA A 71 20.98 12.82 -11.43
CA ALA A 71 20.83 14.18 -11.94
C ALA A 71 20.44 15.20 -10.85
N GLN A 72 19.50 14.84 -9.96
CA GLN A 72 18.88 15.79 -9.03
C GLN A 72 19.43 15.70 -7.60
N GLY A 73 20.12 14.61 -7.24
CA GLY A 73 20.63 14.36 -5.89
C GLY A 73 19.59 13.84 -4.89
N SER A 74 18.33 13.72 -5.31
CA SER A 74 17.23 13.11 -4.56
C SER A 74 16.19 12.54 -5.51
N TYR A 75 15.33 11.68 -4.99
CA TYR A 75 14.20 11.08 -5.69
C TYR A 75 12.92 11.38 -4.90
N ALA A 76 11.81 11.63 -5.60
CA ALA A 76 10.49 11.72 -5.01
C ALA A 76 9.40 11.31 -6.02
N ASP A 77 8.41 10.53 -5.59
CA ASP A 77 7.17 10.28 -6.33
C ASP A 77 6.02 9.83 -5.42
N ASP A 78 4.82 9.78 -5.99
CA ASP A 78 3.67 9.09 -5.41
C ASP A 78 3.46 7.78 -6.15
N ARG A 79 3.29 6.68 -5.41
CA ARG A 79 3.07 5.36 -6.00
C ARG A 79 2.15 4.49 -5.16
N ILE A 80 1.67 3.42 -5.75
CA ILE A 80 0.93 2.38 -5.03
C ILE A 80 1.93 1.40 -4.41
N MET A 81 1.78 1.18 -3.11
CA MET A 81 2.56 0.24 -2.31
C MET A 81 1.64 -0.81 -1.69
N LYS A 82 2.21 -1.85 -1.08
CA LYS A 82 1.49 -3.00 -0.53
C LYS A 82 1.84 -3.23 0.94
N ARG A 83 0.83 -3.30 1.80
CA ARG A 83 0.97 -3.70 3.22
C ARG A 83 1.14 -5.22 3.38
N ALA A 84 1.51 -5.68 4.57
CA ALA A 84 1.70 -7.10 4.87
C ALA A 84 0.44 -7.96 4.64
N ASN A 85 -0.75 -7.41 4.90
CA ASN A 85 -2.04 -8.07 4.64
C ASN A 85 -2.41 -8.11 3.15
N GLY A 86 -1.61 -7.49 2.26
CA GLY A 86 -1.87 -7.39 0.83
C GLY A 86 -2.67 -6.15 0.41
N GLU A 87 -3.09 -5.29 1.35
CA GLU A 87 -3.77 -4.03 1.04
C GLU A 87 -2.87 -3.13 0.18
N LEU A 88 -3.44 -2.57 -0.88
CA LEU A 88 -2.76 -1.58 -1.73
C LEU A 88 -3.12 -0.17 -1.28
N PHE A 89 -2.13 0.70 -1.14
CA PHE A 89 -2.32 2.08 -0.69
C PHE A 89 -1.42 3.05 -1.45
N TRP A 90 -1.82 4.32 -1.52
CA TRP A 90 -0.96 5.38 -2.06
C TRP A 90 0.08 5.78 -1.03
N CYS A 91 1.33 5.86 -1.45
CA CYS A 91 2.46 6.26 -0.63
C CYS A 91 3.26 7.33 -1.36
N HIS A 92 3.57 8.42 -0.67
CA HIS A 92 4.63 9.33 -1.09
C HIS A 92 5.98 8.73 -0.68
N VAL A 93 6.90 8.59 -1.63
CA VAL A 93 8.21 7.99 -1.41
C VAL A 93 9.28 8.99 -1.80
N THR A 94 10.16 9.33 -0.86
CA THR A 94 11.36 10.10 -1.16
C THR A 94 12.61 9.32 -0.82
N GLY A 95 13.69 9.61 -1.51
CA GLY A 95 14.96 8.94 -1.31
C GLY A 95 16.14 9.85 -1.54
N ARG A 96 17.22 9.58 -0.82
CA ARG A 96 18.54 10.15 -1.09
C ARG A 96 19.60 9.08 -0.91
N ALA A 97 20.38 8.86 -1.95
CA ALA A 97 21.52 7.97 -1.89
C ALA A 97 22.70 8.62 -1.15
N GLN A 98 23.50 7.78 -0.52
CA GLN A 98 24.79 8.16 0.04
C GLN A 98 25.75 8.61 -1.06
N GLN A 99 25.72 7.93 -2.22
CA GLN A 99 26.51 8.27 -3.40
C GLN A 99 25.60 8.44 -4.61
N ARG A 100 25.71 9.58 -5.31
CA ARG A 100 24.87 9.88 -6.48
C ARG A 100 25.15 8.98 -7.68
N THR A 101 26.39 8.49 -7.81
CA THR A 101 26.81 7.62 -8.93
C THR A 101 26.34 6.18 -8.76
N ASP A 102 25.94 5.78 -7.55
CA ASP A 102 25.39 4.46 -7.25
C ASP A 102 24.17 4.57 -6.32
N PRO A 103 23.01 5.00 -6.85
CA PRO A 103 21.85 5.32 -6.03
C PRO A 103 21.25 4.15 -5.23
N HIS A 104 21.53 2.91 -5.63
CA HIS A 104 21.00 1.71 -4.95
C HIS A 104 21.95 1.14 -3.91
N ALA A 105 23.25 1.47 -3.94
CA ALA A 105 24.24 0.92 -3.00
C ALA A 105 23.91 1.23 -1.54
N ALA A 106 23.61 2.49 -1.21
CA ALA A 106 23.18 2.87 0.13
C ALA A 106 22.41 4.19 0.11
N GLY A 107 21.46 4.35 1.03
CA GLY A 107 20.66 5.57 1.09
C GLY A 107 19.65 5.61 2.22
N VAL A 108 19.01 6.77 2.37
CA VAL A 108 17.89 6.99 3.28
C VAL A 108 16.63 7.17 2.45
N TRP A 109 15.56 6.48 2.84
CA TRP A 109 14.25 6.57 2.21
C TRP A 109 13.19 6.99 3.22
N THR A 110 12.21 7.75 2.73
CA THR A 110 11.03 8.13 3.51
C THR A 110 9.76 7.59 2.84
N PHE A 111 8.79 7.22 3.66
CA PHE A 111 7.49 6.71 3.23
C PHE A 111 6.39 7.41 4.03
N GLU A 112 5.46 8.05 3.33
CA GLU A 112 4.31 8.71 3.92
C GLU A 112 3.02 8.13 3.31
N ASP A 113 2.12 7.68 4.18
CA ASP A 113 0.85 7.06 3.79
C ASP A 113 -0.16 8.14 3.36
N LEU A 114 -0.59 8.08 2.10
CA LEU A 114 -1.56 9.01 1.51
C LEU A 114 -3.00 8.45 1.52
N SER A 115 -3.25 7.29 2.14
CA SER A 115 -4.57 6.64 2.14
C SER A 115 -5.69 7.49 2.74
N ALA A 116 -5.36 8.40 3.65
CA ALA A 116 -6.31 9.35 4.24
C ALA A 116 -6.88 10.35 3.20
N THR A 117 -6.10 10.73 2.20
CA THR A 117 -6.47 11.73 1.19
C THR A 117 -6.68 11.13 -0.20
N ARG A 118 -6.17 9.91 -0.44
CA ARG A 118 -6.20 9.25 -1.74
C ARG A 118 -6.44 7.73 -1.59
N ARG A 119 -7.64 7.28 -1.90
CA ARG A 119 -7.98 5.85 -1.92
C ARG A 119 -7.48 5.20 -3.21
N VAL A 120 -6.93 3.99 -3.12
CA VAL A 120 -6.66 3.16 -4.31
C VAL A 120 -8.00 2.66 -4.85
N ALA A 121 -8.28 2.93 -6.11
CA ALA A 121 -9.50 2.43 -6.74
C ALA A 121 -9.43 0.90 -6.82
N VAL A 122 -10.34 0.22 -6.11
CA VAL A 122 -10.48 -1.23 -6.22
C VAL A 122 -10.99 -1.56 -7.62
N GLU A 123 -10.19 -2.27 -8.42
CA GLU A 123 -10.64 -2.73 -9.73
C GLU A 123 -11.67 -3.85 -9.58
N LEU A 124 -12.88 -3.56 -10.03
CA LEU A 124 -13.98 -4.51 -10.11
C LEU A 124 -14.10 -5.07 -11.51
N THR A 125 -14.18 -6.40 -11.61
CA THR A 125 -14.65 -7.07 -12.81
C THR A 125 -16.06 -6.58 -13.16
N PRO A 126 -16.52 -6.70 -14.43
CA PRO A 126 -17.86 -6.28 -14.81
C PRO A 126 -18.95 -6.86 -13.89
N ARG A 127 -18.83 -8.15 -13.54
CA ARG A 127 -19.82 -8.80 -12.67
C ARG A 127 -19.76 -8.32 -11.22
N GLU A 128 -18.57 -8.08 -10.67
CA GLU A 128 -18.45 -7.49 -9.33
C GLU A 128 -19.01 -6.08 -9.29
N ARG A 129 -18.83 -5.29 -10.36
CA ARG A 129 -19.38 -3.94 -10.49
C ARG A 129 -20.91 -3.95 -10.54
N GLU A 130 -21.50 -4.87 -11.30
CA GLU A 130 -22.95 -5.06 -11.32
C GLU A 130 -23.49 -5.40 -9.94
N ILE A 131 -22.84 -6.35 -9.23
CA ILE A 131 -23.23 -6.74 -7.87
C ILE A 131 -23.10 -5.57 -6.90
N ALA A 132 -21.96 -4.86 -6.93
CA ALA A 132 -21.71 -3.69 -6.10
C ALA A 132 -22.75 -2.59 -6.31
N ALA A 133 -23.11 -2.30 -7.57
CA ALA A 133 -24.15 -1.33 -7.89
C ALA A 133 -25.51 -1.72 -7.28
N GLN A 134 -25.90 -2.99 -7.35
CA GLN A 134 -27.16 -3.44 -6.73
C GLN A 134 -27.10 -3.39 -5.20
N LEU A 135 -25.95 -3.68 -4.58
CA LEU A 135 -25.75 -3.58 -3.14
C LEU A 135 -25.94 -2.15 -2.65
N VAL A 136 -25.33 -1.17 -3.34
CA VAL A 136 -25.49 0.26 -3.03
C VAL A 136 -26.97 0.70 -3.08
N THR A 137 -27.79 0.08 -3.92
CA THR A 137 -29.24 0.31 -3.93
C THR A 137 -30.03 -0.40 -2.82
N GLY A 138 -29.36 -1.03 -1.84
CA GLY A 138 -29.99 -1.70 -0.70
C GLY A 138 -30.62 -3.07 -1.00
N LYS A 139 -30.31 -3.69 -2.15
CA LYS A 139 -30.93 -4.98 -2.52
C LYS A 139 -30.31 -6.16 -1.75
N THR A 140 -31.16 -7.07 -1.31
CA THR A 140 -30.77 -8.36 -0.71
C THR A 140 -30.22 -9.32 -1.77
N SER A 141 -29.43 -10.33 -1.38
CA SER A 141 -28.90 -11.33 -2.32
C SER A 141 -29.99 -12.02 -3.14
N LYS A 142 -31.19 -12.20 -2.57
CA LYS A 142 -32.35 -12.76 -3.27
C LYS A 142 -32.89 -11.81 -4.35
N GLN A 143 -32.97 -10.51 -4.07
CA GLN A 143 -33.40 -9.51 -5.03
C GLN A 143 -32.37 -9.32 -6.14
N ILE A 144 -31.08 -9.26 -5.79
CA ILE A 144 -29.98 -9.17 -6.76
C ILE A 144 -29.98 -10.38 -7.69
N GLY A 145 -30.17 -11.59 -7.14
CA GLY A 145 -30.25 -12.81 -7.94
C GLY A 145 -31.35 -12.77 -9.00
N ARG A 146 -32.52 -12.22 -8.66
CA ARG A 146 -33.62 -12.00 -9.61
C ARG A 146 -33.29 -10.96 -10.67
N VAL A 147 -32.64 -9.85 -10.28
CA VAL A 147 -32.30 -8.75 -11.20
C VAL A 147 -31.24 -9.17 -12.22
N LEU A 148 -30.27 -9.98 -11.80
CA LEU A 148 -29.11 -10.35 -12.61
C LEU A 148 -29.20 -11.77 -13.18
N ASP A 149 -30.36 -12.42 -13.07
CA ASP A 149 -30.64 -13.80 -13.47
C ASP A 149 -29.59 -14.82 -13.00
N ILE A 150 -29.27 -14.79 -11.69
CA ILE A 150 -28.36 -15.73 -11.05
C ILE A 150 -28.90 -16.19 -9.69
N SER A 151 -28.37 -17.31 -9.20
CA SER A 151 -28.76 -17.80 -7.88
C SER A 151 -28.34 -16.81 -6.77
N PRO A 152 -29.12 -16.68 -5.67
CA PRO A 152 -28.71 -15.89 -4.51
C PRO A 152 -27.36 -16.34 -3.94
N ARG A 153 -27.07 -17.64 -4.00
CA ARG A 153 -25.78 -18.22 -3.59
C ARG A 153 -24.62 -17.68 -4.44
N THR A 154 -24.84 -17.49 -5.74
CA THR A 154 -23.86 -16.87 -6.64
C THR A 154 -23.60 -15.42 -6.24
N VAL A 155 -24.64 -14.67 -5.86
CA VAL A 155 -24.48 -13.30 -5.34
C VAL A 155 -23.62 -13.29 -4.08
N ASP A 156 -23.84 -14.22 -3.15
CA ASP A 156 -23.06 -14.30 -1.91
C ASP A 156 -21.58 -14.61 -2.17
N VAL A 157 -21.26 -15.41 -3.19
CA VAL A 157 -19.87 -15.61 -3.64
C VAL A 157 -19.24 -14.30 -4.10
N TYR A 158 -19.96 -13.48 -4.88
CA TYR A 158 -19.46 -12.16 -5.29
C TYR A 158 -19.36 -11.18 -4.12
N ARG A 159 -20.31 -11.19 -3.18
CA ARG A 159 -20.21 -10.41 -1.94
C ARG A 159 -18.96 -10.76 -1.15
N ALA A 160 -18.64 -12.05 -1.01
CA ALA A 160 -17.43 -12.50 -0.34
C ALA A 160 -16.14 -12.11 -1.08
N ARG A 161 -16.18 -11.98 -2.41
CA ARG A 161 -15.05 -11.44 -3.20
C ARG A 161 -14.90 -9.95 -3.00
N LEU A 162 -16.00 -9.20 -3.07
CA LEU A 162 -16.03 -7.77 -2.80
C LEU A 162 -15.55 -7.46 -1.38
N MET A 163 -16.03 -8.20 -0.36
CA MET A 163 -15.59 -8.02 1.02
C MET A 163 -14.07 -8.22 1.16
N ARG A 164 -13.49 -9.23 0.49
CA ARG A 164 -12.03 -9.42 0.43
C ARG A 164 -11.30 -8.30 -0.31
N LYS A 165 -11.85 -7.81 -1.42
CA LYS A 165 -11.23 -6.73 -2.21
C LYS A 165 -11.23 -5.38 -1.50
N TYR A 166 -12.22 -5.13 -0.65
CA TYR A 166 -12.36 -3.91 0.14
C TYR A 166 -11.88 -4.07 1.60
N ASP A 167 -11.31 -5.23 1.94
CA ASP A 167 -10.86 -5.60 3.29
C ASP A 167 -11.91 -5.31 4.37
N THR A 168 -13.11 -5.86 4.20
CA THR A 168 -14.25 -5.64 5.10
C THR A 168 -14.71 -6.94 5.75
N GLY A 169 -15.03 -6.88 7.04
CA GLY A 169 -15.44 -8.06 7.83
C GLY A 169 -16.91 -8.41 7.67
N ASN A 170 -17.73 -7.48 7.17
CA ASN A 170 -19.16 -7.70 7.01
C ASN A 170 -19.78 -6.87 5.88
N ALA A 171 -21.04 -7.19 5.57
CA ALA A 171 -21.82 -6.55 4.52
C ALA A 171 -22.07 -5.05 4.73
N THR A 172 -22.21 -4.60 5.97
CA THR A 172 -22.47 -3.19 6.30
C THR A 172 -21.24 -2.34 6.03
N GLU A 173 -20.08 -2.84 6.45
CA GLU A 173 -18.79 -2.19 6.21
C GLU A 173 -18.48 -2.13 4.70
N LEU A 174 -18.76 -3.21 3.95
CA LEU A 174 -18.64 -3.21 2.50
C LEU A 174 -19.52 -2.11 1.87
N LEU A 175 -20.76 -1.93 2.33
CA LEU A 175 -21.66 -0.90 1.83
C LEU A 175 -21.11 0.52 2.10
N GLN A 176 -20.57 0.77 3.29
CA GLN A 176 -19.92 2.05 3.62
C GLN A 176 -18.75 2.33 2.67
N ARG A 177 -17.87 1.35 2.46
CA ARG A 177 -16.73 1.47 1.53
C ARG A 177 -17.17 1.73 0.09
N LEU A 178 -18.27 1.12 -0.36
CA LEU A 178 -18.82 1.32 -1.71
C LEU A 178 -19.49 2.70 -1.90
N LEU A 179 -20.03 3.29 -0.84
CA LEU A 179 -20.70 4.60 -0.87
C LEU A 179 -19.71 5.79 -0.84
N GLY A 180 -18.45 5.55 -0.49
CA GLY A 180 -17.40 6.56 -0.56
C GLY A 180 -17.18 7.39 0.70
N ASP A 181 -17.78 6.99 1.83
CA ASP A 181 -17.52 7.59 3.14
C ASP A 181 -16.25 6.99 3.79
#